data_AF-A0A920L985-F1
#
_entry.id   AF-A0A920L985-F1
#
_cell.length_a   1.000
_cell.length_b   1.000
_cell.length_c   1.000
_cell.angle_alpha   90.00
_cell.angle_beta   90.00
_cell.angle_gamma   90.00
#
_symmetry.space_group_name_H-M   'P 1'
#
loop_
_entity.id
_entity.type
_entity.pdbx_description
1 polymer ?
#
loop_
_entity_poly.entity_id
_entity_poly.type
_entity_poly.pdbx_seq_one_letter_code
_entity_poly.pdbx_strand_id
1 'polypeptide(L)'
;MIAIDLVQSTAETLMKKAAIEIPDDYLNGLKAAAAAEDGDLSSFVLDAMLENYEAAREDSRAMCGDTGCPRWYVKMGNEARVDGGPIALEAALRRATATATSTVPLRPNRVHPLWRTDHDNNVGIGAPEIEYGFEPGGDWVDLITVHKGGLFGTDYRMLFPSDGIQGVKRFFLDSLVAFGKRGLACQPAIIGIGLGGSKDACMVLGKRAACLRIVGNRNPDPKLPNLKMN
;
A
#
# COMPACT_ATOMS: atom_id res chain seq x y z
N MET A 1 28.51 -4.17 -6.28
CA MET A 1 27.52 -5.15 -6.77
C MET A 1 26.71 -5.60 -5.56
N ILE A 2 25.40 -5.47 -5.62
CA ILE A 2 24.47 -5.82 -4.55
C ILE A 2 24.25 -7.33 -4.61
N ALA A 3 24.59 -8.03 -3.54
CA ALA A 3 24.45 -9.48 -3.44
C ALA A 3 22.98 -9.89 -3.44
N ILE A 4 22.63 -10.96 -4.15
CA ILE A 4 21.23 -11.40 -4.27
C ILE A 4 20.67 -11.93 -2.94
N ASP A 5 21.52 -12.56 -2.12
CA ASP A 5 21.12 -13.05 -0.80
C ASP A 5 20.77 -11.89 0.17
N LEU A 6 21.44 -10.75 0.03
CA LEU A 6 21.11 -9.53 0.77
C LEU A 6 19.74 -8.99 0.35
N VAL A 7 19.45 -8.97 -0.95
CA VAL A 7 18.14 -8.55 -1.47
C VAL A 7 17.04 -9.48 -0.95
N GLN A 8 17.24 -10.79 -1.02
CA GLN A 8 16.23 -11.75 -0.57
C GLN A 8 15.95 -11.64 0.93
N SER A 9 16.98 -11.62 1.77
CA SER A 9 16.82 -11.48 3.23
C SER A 9 16.19 -10.13 3.63
N THR A 10 16.53 -9.05 2.91
CA THR A 10 15.87 -7.74 3.08
C THR A 10 14.40 -7.82 2.70
N ALA A 11 14.07 -8.45 1.56
CA ALA A 11 12.70 -8.60 1.10
C ALA A 11 11.84 -9.46 2.06
N GLU A 12 12.39 -10.55 2.60
CA GLU A 12 11.71 -11.38 3.61
C GLU A 12 11.41 -10.58 4.88
N THR A 13 12.36 -9.76 5.33
CA THR A 13 12.17 -8.85 6.46
C THR A 13 11.06 -7.83 6.17
N LEU A 14 11.08 -7.20 4.99
CA LEU A 14 10.08 -6.20 4.60
C LEU A 14 8.68 -6.81 4.47
N MET A 15 8.54 -8.03 3.95
CA MET A 15 7.25 -8.73 3.87
C MET A 15 6.68 -9.02 5.26
N LYS A 16 7.52 -9.46 6.20
CA LYS A 16 7.10 -9.65 7.59
C LYS A 16 6.63 -8.35 8.22
N LYS A 17 7.42 -7.27 8.07
CA LYS A 17 7.06 -5.94 8.59
C LYS A 17 5.74 -5.43 7.98
N ALA A 18 5.56 -5.54 6.66
CA ALA A 18 4.35 -5.04 6.00
C ALA A 18 3.07 -5.82 6.35
N ALA A 19 3.20 -7.07 6.81
CA ALA A 19 2.07 -7.87 7.26
C ALA A 19 1.67 -7.58 8.72
N ILE A 20 2.65 -7.31 9.58
CA ILE A 20 2.48 -7.25 11.04
C ILE A 20 2.41 -5.80 11.53
N GLU A 21 3.27 -4.94 11.01
CA GLU A 21 3.45 -3.57 11.50
C GLU A 21 2.71 -2.54 10.65
N ILE A 22 2.43 -1.36 11.23
CA ILE A 22 2.06 -0.15 10.51
C ILE A 22 3.19 0.87 10.55
N PRO A 23 3.32 1.71 9.50
CA PRO A 23 4.28 2.81 9.48
C PRO A 23 4.12 3.78 10.67
N ASP A 24 5.24 4.27 11.21
CA ASP A 24 5.27 5.13 12.40
C ASP A 24 4.45 6.41 12.23
N ASP A 25 4.46 7.00 11.04
CA ASP A 25 3.68 8.19 10.69
C ASP A 25 2.17 7.93 10.80
N TYR A 26 1.71 6.77 10.35
CA TYR A 26 0.31 6.36 10.52
C TYR A 26 -0.01 6.00 11.97
N LEU A 27 0.85 5.25 12.66
CA LEU A 27 0.65 4.89 14.08
C LEU A 27 0.56 6.13 14.98
N ASN A 28 1.43 7.11 14.77
CA ASN A 28 1.40 8.36 15.51
C ASN A 28 0.12 9.15 15.23
N GLY A 29 -0.35 9.17 13.97
CA GLY A 29 -1.64 9.74 13.61
C GLY A 29 -2.83 9.03 14.26
N LEU A 30 -2.79 7.70 14.33
CA LEU A 30 -3.82 6.88 14.96
C LEU A 30 -3.89 7.12 16.47
N LYS A 31 -2.74 7.17 17.16
CA LYS A 31 -2.65 7.51 18.59
C LYS A 31 -3.18 8.92 18.88
N ALA A 32 -2.85 9.89 18.02
CA ALA A 32 -3.36 11.25 18.15
C ALA A 32 -4.87 11.33 17.94
N ALA A 33 -5.41 10.55 16.98
CA ALA A 33 -6.85 10.46 16.76
C ALA A 33 -7.56 9.82 17.96
N ALA A 34 -7.06 8.70 18.48
CA ALA A 34 -7.62 8.03 19.65
C ALA A 34 -7.65 8.94 20.88
N ALA A 35 -6.61 9.75 21.09
CA ALA A 35 -6.54 10.67 22.22
C ALA A 35 -7.48 11.90 22.11
N ALA A 36 -7.95 12.23 20.91
CA ALA A 36 -8.76 13.42 20.64
C ALA A 36 -10.23 13.11 20.35
N GLU A 37 -10.56 11.89 19.97
CA GLU A 37 -11.91 11.43 19.69
C GLU A 37 -12.74 11.32 20.97
N ASP A 38 -14.01 11.76 20.91
CA ASP A 38 -14.92 11.77 22.05
C ASP A 38 -16.21 10.97 21.83
N GLY A 39 -16.41 10.41 20.63
CA GLY A 39 -17.55 9.56 20.32
C GLY A 39 -17.39 8.14 20.88
N ASP A 40 -18.45 7.59 21.49
CA ASP A 40 -18.41 6.26 22.12
C ASP A 40 -17.92 5.16 21.18
N LEU A 41 -18.54 5.06 19.99
CA LEU A 41 -18.20 4.01 19.02
C LEU A 41 -16.86 4.27 18.32
N SER A 42 -16.58 5.51 17.94
CA SER A 42 -15.34 5.88 17.23
C SER A 42 -14.12 5.70 18.12
N SER A 43 -14.20 6.09 19.40
CA SER A 43 -13.12 5.88 20.38
C SER A 43 -12.86 4.39 20.59
N PHE A 44 -13.91 3.59 20.82
CA PHE A 44 -13.78 2.14 20.95
C PHE A 44 -13.07 1.50 19.75
N VAL A 45 -13.44 1.90 18.52
CA VAL A 45 -12.81 1.37 17.30
C VAL A 45 -11.33 1.76 17.23
N LEU A 46 -10.98 3.01 17.54
CA LEU A 46 -9.58 3.46 17.50
C LEU A 46 -8.72 2.73 18.54
N ASP A 47 -9.24 2.52 19.75
CA ASP A 47 -8.57 1.77 20.80
C ASP A 47 -8.40 0.30 20.41
N ALA A 48 -9.45 -0.34 19.89
CA ALA A 48 -9.37 -1.72 19.38
C ALA A 48 -8.35 -1.88 18.25
N MET A 49 -8.17 -0.87 17.40
CA MET A 49 -7.12 -0.88 16.37
C MET A 49 -5.71 -0.83 16.98
N LEU A 50 -5.50 -0.04 18.03
CA LEU A 50 -4.22 0.05 18.74
C LEU A 50 -3.92 -1.25 19.50
N GLU A 51 -4.91 -1.82 20.19
CA GLU A 51 -4.79 -3.12 20.86
C GLU A 51 -4.46 -4.24 19.87
N ASN A 52 -5.15 -4.27 18.72
CA ASN A 52 -4.89 -5.26 17.67
C ASN A 52 -3.48 -5.10 17.08
N TYR A 53 -2.97 -3.86 16.96
CA TYR A 53 -1.60 -3.63 16.51
C TYR A 53 -0.57 -4.22 17.48
N GLU A 54 -0.73 -4.01 18.79
CA GLU A 54 0.18 -4.58 19.79
C GLU A 54 0.08 -6.12 19.81
N ALA A 55 -1.14 -6.67 19.79
CA ALA A 55 -1.35 -8.12 19.72
C ALA A 55 -0.71 -8.76 18.47
N ALA A 56 -0.85 -8.14 17.30
CA ALA A 56 -0.22 -8.61 16.06
C ALA A 56 1.31 -8.69 16.18
N ARG A 57 1.93 -7.70 16.83
CA ARG A 57 3.38 -7.67 17.06
C ARG A 57 3.84 -8.74 18.05
N GLU A 58 3.15 -8.87 19.17
CA GLU A 58 3.44 -9.86 20.20
C GLU A 58 3.33 -11.29 19.65
N ASP A 59 2.25 -11.57 18.91
CA ASP A 59 1.99 -12.88 18.31
C ASP A 59 2.82 -13.16 17.05
N SER A 60 3.49 -12.14 16.49
CA SER A 60 4.12 -12.20 15.17
C SER A 60 3.17 -12.68 14.07
N ARG A 61 1.93 -12.17 14.08
CA ARG A 61 0.86 -12.53 13.14
C ARG A 61 0.42 -11.33 12.31
N ALA A 62 -0.13 -11.61 11.13
CA ALA A 62 -0.65 -10.57 10.27
C ALA A 62 -1.75 -9.76 10.99
N MET A 63 -1.68 -8.44 10.86
CA MET A 63 -2.56 -7.51 11.59
C MET A 63 -4.02 -7.55 11.12
N CYS A 64 -4.29 -8.13 9.93
CA CYS A 64 -5.62 -8.25 9.35
C CYS A 64 -5.84 -9.67 8.80
N GLY A 65 -7.05 -10.21 8.97
CA GLY A 65 -7.45 -11.49 8.38
C GLY A 65 -7.52 -11.47 6.84
N ASP A 66 -7.58 -10.28 6.24
CA ASP A 66 -7.23 -10.07 4.84
C ASP A 66 -5.80 -9.53 4.76
N THR A 67 -4.85 -10.43 4.55
CA THR A 67 -3.43 -10.07 4.36
C THR A 67 -3.15 -9.45 3.01
N GLY A 68 -4.20 -9.21 2.23
CA GLY A 68 -4.18 -8.51 0.97
C GLY A 68 -3.34 -9.18 -0.10
N CYS A 69 -2.91 -8.34 -1.01
CA CYS A 69 -2.23 -8.64 -2.24
C CYS A 69 -0.85 -8.01 -2.14
N PRO A 70 0.20 -8.79 -1.79
CA PRO A 70 1.55 -8.28 -1.71
C PRO A 70 2.00 -7.70 -3.05
N ARG A 71 2.68 -6.56 -3.00
CA ARG A 71 3.23 -5.88 -4.17
C ARG A 71 4.43 -5.04 -3.80
N TRP A 72 5.31 -4.88 -4.77
CA TRP A 72 6.59 -4.21 -4.61
C TRP A 72 6.65 -2.92 -5.40
N TYR A 73 7.30 -1.93 -4.80
CA TYR A 73 7.91 -0.81 -5.49
C TYR A 73 9.41 -0.97 -5.38
N VAL A 74 10.07 -0.99 -6.53
CA VAL A 74 11.52 -1.13 -6.65
C VAL A 74 12.05 0.12 -7.29
N LYS A 75 12.90 0.84 -6.58
CA LYS A 75 13.54 2.05 -7.08
C LYS A 75 15.04 1.80 -7.17
N MET A 76 15.62 2.02 -8.35
CA MET A 76 17.02 1.70 -8.62
C MET A 76 17.80 2.94 -9.03
N GLY A 77 18.97 3.15 -8.43
CA GLY A 77 19.93 4.09 -8.97
C GLY A 77 20.54 3.60 -10.29
N ASN A 78 20.93 4.51 -11.17
CA ASN A 78 21.46 4.16 -12.50
C ASN A 78 22.72 3.28 -12.44
N GLU A 79 23.53 3.42 -11.39
CA GLU A 79 24.77 2.66 -11.21
C GLU A 79 24.55 1.37 -10.41
N ALA A 80 23.30 1.06 -10.04
CA ALA A 80 22.97 -0.13 -9.26
C ALA A 80 23.25 -1.40 -10.08
N ARG A 81 24.09 -2.27 -9.52
CA ARG A 81 24.44 -3.57 -10.11
C ARG A 81 24.01 -4.67 -9.17
N VAL A 82 22.89 -5.32 -9.47
CA VAL A 82 22.40 -6.48 -8.71
C VAL A 82 23.02 -7.75 -9.28
N ASP A 83 23.53 -8.62 -8.40
CA ASP A 83 24.02 -9.93 -8.78
C ASP A 83 22.91 -10.77 -9.45
N GLY A 84 23.23 -11.42 -10.57
CA GLY A 84 22.24 -12.08 -11.44
C GLY A 84 21.25 -11.15 -12.18
N GLY A 85 21.37 -9.83 -12.02
CA GLY A 85 20.61 -8.82 -12.74
C GLY A 85 19.11 -8.72 -12.35
N PRO A 86 18.30 -8.01 -13.14
CA PRO A 86 16.89 -7.75 -12.84
C PRO A 86 16.01 -9.01 -12.70
N ILE A 87 16.36 -10.09 -13.41
CA ILE A 87 15.64 -11.37 -13.31
C ILE A 87 15.87 -12.01 -11.94
N ALA A 88 17.11 -12.01 -11.45
CA ALA A 88 17.41 -12.50 -10.12
C ALA A 88 16.71 -11.66 -9.04
N LEU A 89 16.69 -10.33 -9.20
CA LEU A 89 15.95 -9.41 -8.34
C LEU A 89 14.46 -9.77 -8.27
N GLU A 90 13.77 -9.89 -9.41
CA GLU A 90 12.36 -10.29 -9.42
C GLU A 90 12.16 -11.67 -8.77
N ALA A 91 13.02 -12.64 -9.06
CA ALA A 91 12.95 -13.97 -8.46
C ALA A 91 13.11 -13.92 -6.93
N ALA A 92 14.01 -13.09 -6.41
CA ALA A 92 14.18 -12.89 -4.97
C ALA A 92 12.93 -12.29 -4.32
N LEU A 93 12.31 -11.27 -4.93
CA LEU A 93 11.08 -10.66 -4.42
C LEU A 93 9.88 -11.64 -4.45
N ARG A 94 9.77 -12.46 -5.51
CA ARG A 94 8.78 -13.55 -5.61
C ARG A 94 9.01 -14.61 -4.54
N ARG A 95 10.26 -15.06 -4.33
CA ARG A 95 10.60 -16.03 -3.28
C ARG A 95 10.29 -15.48 -1.89
N ALA A 96 10.66 -14.24 -1.60
CA ALA A 96 10.33 -13.59 -0.33
C ALA A 96 8.81 -13.53 -0.09
N THR A 97 8.02 -13.27 -1.14
CA THR A 97 6.55 -13.28 -1.05
C THR A 97 5.99 -14.66 -0.72
N ALA A 98 6.52 -15.71 -1.37
CA ALA A 98 6.14 -17.09 -1.09
C ALA A 98 6.56 -17.53 0.33
N THR A 99 7.80 -17.26 0.73
CA THR A 99 8.34 -17.55 2.07
C THR A 99 7.52 -16.85 3.16
N ALA A 100 7.21 -15.56 2.98
CA ALA A 100 6.43 -14.81 3.95
C ALA A 100 4.99 -15.35 4.09
N THR A 101 4.41 -15.87 3.01
CA THR A 101 3.05 -16.45 3.05
C THR A 101 2.95 -17.59 4.06
N SER A 102 3.94 -18.47 4.12
CA SER A 102 3.95 -19.57 5.09
C SER A 102 4.51 -19.16 6.46
N THR A 103 5.56 -18.32 6.49
CA THR A 103 6.26 -17.97 7.75
C THR A 103 5.54 -16.92 8.60
N VAL A 104 4.71 -16.05 7.99
CA VAL A 104 3.91 -15.01 8.67
C VAL A 104 2.41 -15.36 8.68
N PRO A 105 2.10 -16.67 8.56
CA PRO A 105 0.83 -17.22 8.06
C PRO A 105 -0.11 -16.23 7.36
N LEU A 106 0.28 -15.77 6.17
CA LEU A 106 -0.57 -14.88 5.38
C LEU A 106 -1.72 -15.68 4.75
N ARG A 107 -2.89 -15.05 4.61
CA ARG A 107 -3.95 -15.60 3.78
C ARG A 107 -3.49 -15.61 2.31
N PRO A 108 -3.53 -16.74 1.60
CA PRO A 108 -3.21 -16.79 0.19
C PRO A 108 -4.36 -16.18 -0.64
N ASN A 109 -4.21 -14.90 -0.98
CA ASN A 109 -5.22 -14.15 -1.73
C ASN A 109 -4.99 -14.22 -3.26
N ARG A 110 -3.81 -14.69 -3.69
CA ARG A 110 -3.50 -14.85 -5.12
C ARG A 110 -3.85 -16.25 -5.60
N VAL A 111 -4.87 -16.28 -6.45
CA VAL A 111 -5.31 -17.49 -7.14
C VAL A 111 -5.40 -17.23 -8.63
N HIS A 112 -5.49 -18.30 -9.41
CA HIS A 112 -5.69 -18.17 -10.85
C HIS A 112 -6.97 -17.37 -11.17
N PRO A 113 -6.93 -16.34 -12.04
CA PRO A 113 -8.07 -15.43 -12.26
C PRO A 113 -9.33 -16.12 -12.79
N LEU A 114 -9.19 -17.21 -13.56
CA LEU A 114 -10.31 -17.98 -14.10
C LEU A 114 -10.68 -19.19 -13.23
N TRP A 115 -9.74 -20.10 -12.99
CA TRP A 115 -9.99 -21.37 -12.29
C TRP A 115 -9.91 -21.29 -10.77
N ARG A 116 -9.47 -20.17 -10.22
CA ARG A 116 -9.33 -19.95 -8.75
C ARG A 116 -8.37 -20.92 -8.06
N THR A 117 -7.53 -21.64 -8.80
CA THR A 117 -6.47 -22.48 -8.25
C THR A 117 -5.55 -21.66 -7.36
N ASP A 118 -5.35 -22.14 -6.14
CA ASP A 118 -4.46 -21.54 -5.14
C ASP A 118 -3.19 -22.39 -5.00
N HIS A 119 -2.04 -21.73 -4.95
CA HIS A 119 -0.74 -22.35 -4.72
C HIS A 119 -0.20 -22.11 -3.31
N ASP A 120 -1.03 -21.50 -2.44
CA ASP A 120 -0.76 -21.25 -1.03
C ASP A 120 0.53 -20.45 -0.78
N ASN A 121 0.82 -19.48 -1.66
CA ASN A 121 2.08 -18.74 -1.63
C ASN A 121 2.00 -17.27 -2.06
N ASN A 122 0.79 -16.76 -2.34
CA ASN A 122 0.57 -15.39 -2.86
C ASN A 122 1.36 -15.03 -4.15
N VAL A 123 1.86 -16.01 -4.90
CA VAL A 123 2.55 -15.81 -6.18
C VAL A 123 1.71 -16.39 -7.32
N GLY A 124 1.72 -15.73 -8.48
CA GLY A 124 0.98 -16.19 -9.64
C GLY A 124 1.22 -15.35 -10.89
N ILE A 125 0.29 -15.43 -11.84
CA ILE A 125 0.32 -14.65 -13.07
C ILE A 125 0.19 -13.16 -12.70
N GLY A 126 1.24 -12.39 -12.97
CA GLY A 126 1.31 -10.97 -12.61
C GLY A 126 1.36 -10.67 -11.10
N ALA A 127 1.57 -11.68 -10.25
CA ALA A 127 1.60 -11.52 -8.80
C ALA A 127 2.89 -12.08 -8.17
N PRO A 128 3.51 -11.37 -7.21
CA PRO A 128 3.18 -10.03 -6.77
C PRO A 128 3.38 -9.00 -7.90
N GLU A 129 2.60 -7.92 -7.91
CA GLU A 129 2.87 -6.81 -8.82
C GLU A 129 4.17 -6.13 -8.41
N ILE A 130 5.05 -5.86 -9.37
CA ILE A 130 6.32 -5.17 -9.14
C ILE A 130 6.35 -3.93 -10.02
N GLU A 131 6.49 -2.78 -9.39
CA GLU A 131 6.58 -1.49 -10.06
C GLU A 131 8.02 -0.99 -9.98
N TYR A 132 8.67 -0.82 -11.13
CA TYR A 132 10.04 -0.35 -11.21
C TYR A 132 10.11 1.16 -11.46
N GLY A 133 11.01 1.84 -10.76
CA GLY A 133 11.39 3.23 -10.97
C GLY A 133 12.91 3.37 -10.99
N PHE A 134 13.40 4.37 -11.71
CA PHE A 134 14.84 4.61 -11.87
C PHE A 134 15.17 6.04 -11.50
N GLU A 135 16.27 6.25 -10.79
CA GLU A 135 16.80 7.57 -10.45
C GLU A 135 18.16 7.80 -11.13
N PRO A 136 18.49 9.07 -11.44
CA PRO A 136 19.82 9.41 -11.93
C PRO A 136 20.87 9.15 -10.83
N GLY A 137 21.94 8.45 -11.20
CA GLY A 137 23.04 8.12 -10.30
C GLY A 137 22.66 7.14 -9.17
N GLY A 138 23.63 6.85 -8.30
CA GLY A 138 23.47 5.93 -7.17
C GLY A 138 23.63 4.46 -7.53
N ASP A 139 24.25 3.70 -6.63
CA ASP A 139 24.53 2.26 -6.75
C ASP A 139 23.65 1.42 -5.80
N TRP A 140 22.48 1.95 -5.44
CA TRP A 140 21.54 1.39 -4.46
C TRP A 140 20.25 0.87 -5.11
N VAL A 141 19.56 -0.01 -4.39
CA VAL A 141 18.19 -0.44 -4.67
C VAL A 141 17.36 -0.18 -3.43
N ASP A 142 16.26 0.54 -3.59
CA ASP A 142 15.27 0.83 -2.57
C ASP A 142 14.03 -0.04 -2.82
N LEU A 143 13.57 -0.71 -1.77
CA LEU A 143 12.51 -1.71 -1.81
C LEU A 143 11.43 -1.32 -0.83
N ILE A 144 10.21 -1.17 -1.34
CA ILE A 144 9.01 -0.96 -0.52
C ILE A 144 8.01 -2.04 -0.89
N THR A 145 7.50 -2.76 0.09
CA THR A 145 6.37 -3.69 -0.10
C THR A 145 5.13 -3.20 0.63
N VAL A 146 3.98 -3.42 0.03
CA VAL A 146 2.68 -3.08 0.61
C VAL A 146 1.73 -4.24 0.44
N HIS A 147 1.10 -4.66 1.53
CA HIS A 147 0.07 -5.69 1.53
C HIS A 147 -1.29 -5.03 1.34
N LYS A 148 -1.74 -4.97 0.08
CA LYS A 148 -2.95 -4.19 -0.22
C LYS A 148 -4.18 -5.11 -0.06
N GLY A 149 -5.04 -4.87 0.94
CA GLY A 149 -6.27 -5.66 1.21
C GLY A 149 -7.30 -5.71 0.07
N GLY A 150 -7.85 -6.88 -0.27
CA GLY A 150 -8.59 -7.18 -1.50
C GLY A 150 -9.85 -6.35 -1.79
N LEU A 151 -10.56 -5.85 -0.77
CA LEU A 151 -11.67 -4.91 -0.94
C LEU A 151 -11.12 -3.48 -1.02
N PHE A 152 -10.50 -3.13 -2.15
CA PHE A 152 -10.05 -1.77 -2.39
C PHE A 152 -11.25 -0.91 -2.78
N GLY A 153 -11.71 -0.02 -1.92
CA GLY A 153 -12.48 1.13 -2.36
C GLY A 153 -11.65 1.96 -3.34
N THR A 154 -11.70 1.65 -4.64
CA THR A 154 -11.04 2.39 -5.72
C THR A 154 -12.06 2.67 -6.80
N ASP A 155 -12.18 3.93 -7.21
CA ASP A 155 -13.06 4.36 -8.28
C ASP A 155 -12.28 5.20 -9.29
N TYR A 156 -12.86 5.38 -10.47
CA TYR A 156 -12.29 6.18 -11.55
C TYR A 156 -13.39 6.93 -12.31
N ARG A 157 -13.13 8.19 -12.63
CA ARG A 157 -14.02 9.00 -13.47
C ARG A 157 -13.23 9.84 -14.48
N MET A 158 -13.65 9.78 -15.74
CA MET A 158 -13.27 10.78 -16.74
C MET A 158 -14.10 12.03 -16.51
N LEU A 159 -13.44 13.16 -16.26
CA LEU A 159 -14.10 14.45 -16.13
C LEU A 159 -13.89 15.26 -17.40
N PHE A 160 -14.88 16.09 -17.74
CA PHE A 160 -14.69 17.11 -18.76
C PHE A 160 -13.87 18.26 -18.18
N PRO A 161 -13.08 18.98 -19.00
CA PRO A 161 -12.39 20.19 -18.54
C PRO A 161 -13.32 21.21 -17.88
N SER A 162 -14.58 21.29 -18.33
CA SER A 162 -15.62 22.17 -17.77
C SER A 162 -16.07 21.80 -16.36
N ASP A 163 -15.88 20.56 -15.91
CA ASP A 163 -16.25 20.14 -14.55
C ASP A 163 -15.34 20.81 -13.50
N GLY A 164 -14.10 21.13 -13.89
CA GLY A 164 -13.12 21.81 -13.06
C GLY A 164 -12.88 21.14 -11.69
N ILE A 165 -12.41 21.94 -10.73
CA ILE A 165 -12.13 21.47 -9.37
C ILE A 165 -13.40 20.98 -8.66
N GLN A 166 -14.55 21.58 -8.95
CA GLN A 166 -15.82 21.19 -8.32
C GLN A 166 -16.25 19.77 -8.73
N GLY A 167 -16.02 19.39 -9.99
CA GLY A 167 -16.21 18.01 -10.44
C GLY A 167 -15.32 17.01 -9.70
N VAL A 168 -14.05 17.36 -9.50
CA VAL A 168 -13.11 16.54 -8.73
C VAL A 168 -13.58 16.37 -7.28
N LYS A 169 -13.94 17.48 -6.62
CA LYS A 169 -14.44 17.48 -5.22
C LYS A 169 -15.71 16.66 -5.08
N ARG A 170 -16.65 16.80 -6.02
CA ARG A 170 -17.90 16.02 -6.05
C ARG A 170 -17.61 14.54 -6.21
N PHE A 171 -16.79 14.16 -7.18
CA PHE A 171 -16.41 12.77 -7.38
C PHE A 171 -15.77 12.17 -6.12
N PHE A 172 -14.86 12.90 -5.48
CA PHE A 172 -14.24 12.46 -4.23
C PHE A 172 -15.27 12.20 -3.12
N LEU A 173 -16.20 13.14 -2.86
CA LEU A 173 -17.24 12.95 -1.84
C LEU A 173 -18.18 11.80 -2.16
N ASP A 174 -18.64 11.71 -3.40
CA ASP A 174 -19.55 10.65 -3.86
C ASP A 174 -18.91 9.28 -3.61
N SER A 175 -17.64 9.11 -4.02
CA SER A 175 -16.90 7.86 -3.82
C SER A 175 -16.65 7.59 -2.32
N LEU A 176 -16.29 8.60 -1.53
CA LEU A 176 -16.08 8.45 -0.09
C LEU A 176 -17.35 7.97 0.63
N VAL A 177 -18.50 8.60 0.36
CA VAL A 177 -19.79 8.22 0.96
C VAL A 177 -20.21 6.82 0.49
N ALA A 178 -20.08 6.54 -0.81
CA ALA A 178 -20.44 5.23 -1.36
C ALA A 178 -19.58 4.09 -0.77
N PHE A 179 -18.28 4.33 -0.59
CA PHE A 179 -17.36 3.34 -0.03
C PHE A 179 -17.53 3.18 1.47
N GLY A 180 -17.69 4.29 2.20
CA GLY A 180 -17.94 4.27 3.65
C GLY A 180 -19.21 3.47 3.99
N LYS A 181 -20.31 3.69 3.26
CA LYS A 181 -21.56 2.95 3.46
C LYS A 181 -21.46 1.45 3.18
N ARG A 182 -20.53 1.02 2.32
CA ARG A 182 -20.34 -0.38 1.93
C ARG A 182 -19.25 -1.08 2.76
N GLY A 183 -18.55 -0.37 3.65
CA GLY A 183 -17.42 -0.93 4.40
C GLY A 183 -16.25 -1.32 3.51
N LEU A 184 -16.04 -0.62 2.37
CA LEU A 184 -14.95 -0.94 1.42
C LEU A 184 -13.60 -0.33 1.80
N ALA A 185 -13.51 0.26 3.00
CA ALA A 185 -12.27 0.72 3.63
C ALA A 185 -12.47 0.74 5.14
N CYS A 186 -11.49 0.26 5.90
CA CYS A 186 -11.46 0.40 7.35
C CYS A 186 -10.94 1.80 7.69
N GLN A 187 -11.73 2.59 8.41
CA GLN A 187 -11.33 3.93 8.87
C GLN A 187 -10.49 3.84 10.16
N PRO A 188 -9.58 4.80 10.42
CA PRO A 188 -9.22 5.95 9.58
C PRO A 188 -8.41 5.54 8.34
N ALA A 189 -8.81 6.02 7.15
CA ALA A 189 -8.22 5.56 5.88
C ALA A 189 -7.23 6.57 5.29
N ILE A 190 -6.12 6.08 4.72
CA ILE A 190 -5.28 6.86 3.81
C ILE A 190 -5.91 6.84 2.41
N ILE A 191 -6.26 8.02 1.90
CA ILE A 191 -6.88 8.18 0.59
C ILE A 191 -5.87 8.77 -0.40
N GLY A 192 -5.51 7.99 -1.41
CA GLY A 192 -4.71 8.46 -2.54
C GLY A 192 -5.61 8.95 -3.68
N ILE A 193 -5.33 10.15 -4.19
CA ILE A 193 -6.05 10.75 -5.32
C ILE A 193 -5.06 10.91 -6.47
N GLY A 194 -5.33 10.24 -7.59
CA GLY A 194 -4.64 10.46 -8.86
C GLY A 194 -5.40 11.47 -9.70
N LEU A 195 -4.69 12.42 -10.32
CA LEU A 195 -5.30 13.45 -11.18
C LEU A 195 -4.51 13.53 -12.49
N GLY A 196 -5.25 13.46 -13.61
CA GLY A 196 -4.70 13.59 -14.96
C GLY A 196 -4.04 12.32 -15.51
N GLY A 197 -3.41 12.46 -16.66
CA GLY A 197 -2.83 11.35 -17.43
C GLY A 197 -3.90 10.50 -18.13
N SER A 198 -3.47 9.36 -18.67
CA SER A 198 -4.37 8.30 -19.13
C SER A 198 -5.00 7.57 -17.92
N LYS A 199 -6.04 6.77 -18.17
CA LYS A 199 -6.74 6.02 -17.11
C LYS A 199 -5.78 5.20 -16.24
N ASP A 200 -4.89 4.44 -16.87
CA ASP A 200 -3.89 3.61 -16.22
C ASP A 200 -2.91 4.45 -15.39
N ALA A 201 -2.38 5.55 -15.94
CA ALA A 201 -1.49 6.45 -15.22
C ALA A 201 -2.17 7.10 -14.00
N CYS A 202 -3.41 7.56 -14.16
CA CYS A 202 -4.22 8.15 -13.07
C CYS A 202 -4.36 7.17 -11.89
N MET A 203 -4.68 5.91 -12.19
CA MET A 203 -4.86 4.88 -11.16
C MET A 203 -3.54 4.54 -10.46
N VAL A 204 -2.42 4.50 -11.20
CA VAL A 204 -1.08 4.33 -10.63
C VAL A 204 -0.72 5.49 -9.71
N LEU A 205 -0.98 6.73 -10.11
CA LEU A 205 -0.75 7.92 -9.29
C LEU A 205 -1.55 7.85 -7.98
N GLY A 206 -2.84 7.51 -8.04
CA GLY A 206 -3.67 7.32 -6.86
C GLY A 206 -3.13 6.22 -5.94
N LYS A 207 -2.70 5.08 -6.50
CA LYS A 207 -2.10 3.99 -5.72
C LYS A 207 -0.79 4.41 -5.06
N ARG A 208 0.14 5.02 -5.80
CA ARG A 208 1.40 5.57 -5.26
C ARG A 208 1.13 6.58 -4.15
N ALA A 209 0.18 7.48 -4.36
CA ALA A 209 -0.18 8.48 -3.34
C ALA A 209 -0.69 7.83 -2.05
N ALA A 210 -1.47 6.75 -2.13
CA ALA A 210 -1.98 6.03 -0.96
C ALA A 210 -0.93 5.15 -0.27
N CYS A 211 0.09 4.68 -1.00
CA CYS A 211 1.02 3.68 -0.53
C CYS A 211 2.41 4.22 -0.16
N LEU A 212 2.86 5.31 -0.77
CA LEU A 212 4.26 5.77 -0.70
C LEU A 212 4.42 7.14 -0.02
N ARG A 213 3.34 7.89 0.18
CA ARG A 213 3.43 9.21 0.83
C ARG A 213 3.39 9.07 2.34
N ILE A 214 4.32 9.73 3.00
CA ILE A 214 4.35 9.87 4.46
C ILE A 214 3.14 10.72 4.90
N VAL A 215 2.38 10.21 5.86
CA VAL A 215 1.27 10.89 6.52
C VAL A 215 1.76 12.16 7.19
N GLY A 216 1.03 13.26 6.98
CA GLY A 216 1.43 14.59 7.45
C GLY A 216 2.34 15.36 6.49
N ASN A 217 2.96 14.71 5.50
CA ASN A 217 3.75 15.41 4.49
C ASN A 217 2.86 16.24 3.54
N ARG A 218 3.07 17.56 3.52
CA ARG A 218 2.33 18.50 2.67
C ARG A 218 3.04 18.70 1.33
N ASN A 219 2.24 18.87 0.27
CA ASN A 219 2.76 19.28 -1.03
C ASN A 219 3.33 20.72 -0.93
N PRO A 220 4.52 20.99 -1.49
CA PRO A 220 5.14 22.32 -1.45
C PRO A 220 4.43 23.37 -2.30
N ASP A 221 3.58 22.99 -3.25
CA ASP A 221 2.80 23.95 -4.06
C ASP A 221 1.81 24.70 -3.15
N PRO A 222 1.92 26.04 -3.02
CA PRO A 222 1.06 26.82 -2.14
C PRO A 222 -0.40 26.88 -2.58
N LYS A 223 -0.73 26.51 -3.82
CA LYS A 223 -2.11 26.49 -4.33
C LYS A 223 -2.87 25.23 -3.93
N LEU A 224 -2.17 24.11 -3.68
CA LEU A 224 -2.78 22.82 -3.36
C LEU A 224 -3.40 22.73 -1.94
N PRO A 225 -2.84 23.34 -0.88
CA PRO A 225 -3.48 23.38 0.44
C PRO A 225 -4.91 23.93 0.43
N ASN A 226 -5.25 24.82 -0.51
CA ASN A 226 -6.58 25.40 -0.68
C ASN A 226 -7.58 24.45 -1.37
N LEU A 227 -7.10 23.33 -1.92
CA LEU A 227 -7.93 22.30 -2.54
C LEU A 227 -8.59 21.37 -1.50
N LYS A 228 -8.20 21.48 -0.22
CA LYS A 228 -8.78 20.69 0.87
C LYS A 228 -10.30 20.87 0.92
N MET A 229 -10.97 19.78 1.27
CA MET A 229 -12.40 19.75 1.51
C MET A 229 -12.61 20.33 2.91
N ASN A 230 -13.36 21.43 2.98
CA ASN A 230 -13.91 21.90 4.25
C ASN A 230 -15.17 21.10 4.55
#